data_AF-A0A818L211-F1
#
_entry.id   AF-A0A818L211-F1
#
_cell.length_a   1.000
_cell.length_b   1.000
_cell.length_c   1.000
_cell.angle_alpha   90.00
_cell.angle_beta   90.00
_cell.angle_gamma   90.00
#
_symmetry.space_group_name_H-M   'P 1'
#
loop_
_entity.id
_entity.type
_entity.pdbx_description
1 polymer ?
#
loop_
_entity_poly.entity_id
_entity_poly.type
_entity_poly.pdbx_seq_one_letter_code
_entity_poly.pdbx_strand_id
1 'polypeptide(L)' 'IKTRCLLGLTATPIHDTLTAAYGQGVVSYSTVVHWVDRISSVRESLDDDPRNGRSLSIITQQNIDVVQA' A
#
# COMPACT_ATOMS: atom_id res chain seq x y z
N ILE A 1 -9.31 -3.15 7.43
CA ILE A 1 -8.16 -3.12 8.36
C ILE A 1 -8.25 -1.90 9.30
N LYS A 2 -8.31 -0.67 8.76
CA LYS A 2 -8.42 0.60 9.52
C LYS A 2 -9.38 0.58 10.71
N THR A 3 -10.66 0.28 10.49
CA THR A 3 -11.66 0.28 11.58
C THR A 3 -11.28 -0.65 12.74
N ARG A 4 -10.78 -1.86 12.45
CA ARG A 4 -10.36 -2.82 13.47
C ARG A 4 -9.09 -2.38 14.20
N CYS A 5 -8.16 -1.76 13.48
CA CYS A 5 -6.95 -1.17 14.07
C CYS A 5 -7.30 -0.02 15.03
N LEU A 6 -8.25 0.85 14.66
CA LEU A 6 -8.75 1.94 15.52
C LEU A 6 -9.50 1.42 16.76
N LEU A 7 -10.05 0.22 16.70
CA LEU A 7 -10.63 -0.50 17.84
C LEU A 7 -9.56 -1.19 18.72
N GLY A 8 -8.27 -0.99 18.45
CA GLY A 8 -7.16 -1.55 19.23
C GLY A 8 -6.82 -3.00 18.92
N LEU A 9 -7.33 -3.57 17.82
CA LEU A 9 -6.99 -4.93 17.41
C LEU A 9 -5.62 -4.97 16.72
N THR A 10 -4.84 -6.02 17.02
CA THR A 10 -3.54 -6.29 16.40
C THR A 10 -3.68 -7.01 15.06
N ALA A 11 -2.58 -7.19 14.32
CA ALA A 11 -2.62 -7.74 12.96
C ALA A 11 -3.21 -9.15 12.86
N THR A 12 -2.92 -10.04 13.82
CA THR A 12 -3.41 -11.44 13.84
C THR A 12 -4.93 -11.54 13.85
N PRO A 13 -5.67 -11.00 14.84
CA PRO A 13 -7.13 -11.10 14.85
C PRO A 13 -7.77 -10.40 13.64
N ILE A 14 -7.13 -9.36 13.11
CA ILE A 14 -7.60 -8.69 11.88
C ILE A 14 -7.47 -9.63 10.68
N HIS A 15 -6.31 -10.26 10.50
CA HIS A 15 -6.06 -11.19 9.40
C HIS A 15 -7.01 -12.40 9.47
N ASP A 16 -7.16 -13.01 10.65
CA ASP A 16 -8.04 -14.17 10.82
C ASP A 16 -9.50 -13.83 10.51
N THR A 17 -9.96 -12.66 10.95
CA THR A 17 -11.31 -12.19 10.62
C THR A 17 -11.49 -11.93 9.12
N LEU A 18 -10.47 -11.41 8.44
CA LEU A 18 -10.51 -11.17 6.99
C LEU A 18 -10.52 -12.49 6.22
N THR A 19 -9.69 -13.45 6.61
CA THR A 19 -9.67 -14.80 6.05
C THR A 19 -11.00 -15.52 6.27
N ALA A 20 -11.57 -15.43 7.47
CA ALA A 20 -12.85 -16.08 7.78
C ALA A 20 -14.02 -15.47 7.00
N ALA A 21 -14.02 -14.15 6.80
CA ALA A 21 -15.12 -13.45 6.12
C ALA A 21 -15.05 -13.55 4.58
N TYR A 22 -13.84 -13.51 4.01
CA TYR A 22 -13.65 -13.38 2.56
C TYR A 22 -12.95 -14.58 1.91
N GLY A 23 -12.45 -15.52 2.70
CA GLY A 23 -11.70 -16.69 2.24
C GLY A 23 -10.18 -16.51 2.31
N GLN A 24 -9.48 -17.63 2.15
CA GLN A 24 -8.02 -17.67 2.26
C GLN A 24 -7.34 -17.01 1.06
N GLY A 25 -6.29 -16.23 1.31
CA GLY A 25 -5.49 -15.58 0.26
C GLY A 25 -6.01 -14.22 -0.22
N VAL A 26 -7.12 -13.73 0.33
CA VAL A 26 -7.68 -12.40 0.01
C VAL A 26 -6.72 -11.27 0.37
N VAL A 27 -6.05 -11.40 1.52
CA VAL A 27 -5.01 -10.47 1.95
C VAL A 27 -3.91 -11.26 2.62
N SER A 28 -2.65 -10.92 2.33
CA SER A 28 -1.53 -11.54 3.02
C SER A 28 -1.40 -10.97 4.44
N TYR A 29 -0.90 -11.79 5.37
CA TYR A 29 -0.61 -11.33 6.73
C TYR A 29 0.35 -10.13 6.75
N SER A 30 1.37 -10.12 5.89
CA SER A 30 2.33 -9.01 5.80
C SER A 30 1.67 -7.71 5.35
N THR A 31 0.69 -7.77 4.43
CA THR A 31 -0.12 -6.61 4.06
C THR A 31 -0.92 -6.08 5.26
N VAL A 32 -1.48 -6.94 6.09
CA VAL A 32 -2.21 -6.52 7.29
C VAL A 32 -1.27 -5.83 8.29
N VAL A 33 -0.10 -6.39 8.56
CA VAL A 33 0.92 -5.80 9.43
C VAL A 33 1.34 -4.41 8.93
N HIS A 34 1.65 -4.30 7.64
CA HIS A 34 2.04 -3.03 7.02
C HIS A 34 0.96 -1.95 7.21
N TRP A 35 -0.33 -2.29 7.00
CA TRP A 35 -1.41 -1.33 7.21
C TRP A 35 -1.62 -0.97 8.68
N VAL A 36 -1.52 -1.93 9.61
CA VAL A 36 -1.62 -1.66 11.06
C VAL A 36 -0.54 -0.67 11.52
N ASP A 37 0.70 -0.84 11.05
CA ASP A 37 1.81 0.07 11.35
C ASP A 37 1.56 1.50 10.83
N ARG A 38 1.12 1.62 9.58
CA ARG A 38 0.80 2.92 8.97
C ARG A 38 -0.34 3.65 9.68
N ILE A 39 -1.40 2.92 10.02
CA ILE A 39 -2.56 3.49 10.72
C ILE A 39 -2.17 3.93 12.13
N SER A 40 -1.33 3.15 12.82
CA SER A 40 -0.81 3.51 14.15
C SER A 40 0.08 4.75 14.09
N SER A 41 0.77 4.97 12.98
CA SER A 41 1.61 6.14 12.70
C SER A 41 0.81 7.39 12.24
N VAL A 42 -0.49 7.47 12.54
CA VAL A 42 -1.39 8.60 12.22
C VAL A 42 -1.56 8.85 10.70
N ARG A 43 -1.32 7.83 9.85
CA ARG A 43 -1.70 7.92 8.44
C ARG A 43 -3.19 7.60 8.29
N GLU A 44 -4.01 8.64 8.11
CA GLU A 44 -5.45 8.47 7.90
C GLU A 44 -5.82 8.10 6.46
N SER A 45 -5.02 8.52 5.48
CA SER A 45 -5.28 8.23 4.07
C SER A 45 -5.20 6.73 3.80
N LEU A 46 -6.21 6.25 3.06
CA LEU A 46 -6.29 4.89 2.54
C LEU A 46 -5.68 4.78 1.14
N ASP A 47 -5.29 5.90 0.54
CA ASP A 47 -4.73 5.95 -0.79
C ASP A 47 -3.26 5.53 -0.76
N ASP A 48 -2.81 4.92 -1.86
CA ASP A 48 -1.41 4.65 -2.08
C ASP A 48 -0.62 5.97 -2.12
N ASP A 49 0.62 5.92 -1.64
CA ASP A 49 1.52 7.05 -1.88
C ASP A 49 1.73 7.21 -3.39
N PRO A 50 2.04 8.44 -3.86
CA PRO A 50 2.46 8.65 -5.24
C PRO A 50 3.54 7.65 -5.59
N ARG A 51 3.30 6.85 -6.63
CA ARG A 51 4.32 5.92 -7.13
C ARG A 51 5.49 6.79 -7.58
N ASN A 52 6.68 6.49 -7.06
CA ASN A 52 7.89 7.16 -7.53
C ASN A 52 8.11 6.72 -8.99
N GLY A 53 7.64 7.56 -9.91
CA GLY A 53 7.79 7.35 -11.33
C GLY A 53 9.22 7.60 -11.77
N ARG A 54 9.48 7.38 -13.06
CA ARG A 54 10.75 7.81 -13.66
C ARG A 54 10.89 9.32 -13.48
N SER A 55 12.01 9.78 -12.91
CA SER A 55 12.28 11.21 -12.79
C SER A 55 12.20 11.87 -14.17
N LEU A 56 11.35 12.88 -14.31
CA LEU A 56 11.18 13.65 -15.55
C LEU A 56 12.43 14.46 -15.91
N SER A 57 13.39 14.59 -14.99
CA SER A 57 14.69 15.25 -15.22
C SER A 57 15.54 14.58 -16.31
N ILE A 58 15.18 13.37 -16.75
CA ILE A 58 15.87 12.61 -17.80
C ILE A 58 15.20 12.83 -19.18
N ILE A 59 14.03 13.48 -19.24
CA ILE A 59 13.36 13.80 -20.51
C ILE A 59 13.97 15.10 -21.07
N THR A 60 15.16 14.97 -21.64
CA THR A 60 15.77 16.02 -22.49
C THR A 60 15.31 15.78 -23.93
N GLN A 61 15.11 16.85 -24.71
CA GLN A 61 14.82 16.74 -26.15
C GLN A 61 15.80 15.80 -26.87
N GLN A 62 17.08 15.85 -26.47
CA GLN A 62 18.13 14.94 -26.93
C GLN A 62 17.79 13.44 -26.79
N ASN A 63 17.18 13.02 -25.68
CA ASN A 63 16.79 11.63 -25.47
C ASN A 63 15.53 11.25 -26.26
N ILE A 64 14.66 12.22 -26.55
CA ILE A 64 13.47 12.02 -27.39
C ILE A 64 13.91 11.79 -28.84
N ASP A 65 14.82 12.63 -29.34
CA ASP A 65 15.30 12.57 -30.72
C ASP A 65 16.04 11.25 -31.04
N VAL A 66 16.78 10.70 -30.07
CA VAL A 66 17.47 9.38 -30.21
C VAL A 66 16.47 8.22 -30.33
N VAL A 67 15.29 8.31 -29.71
CA VAL A 67 14.27 7.25 -29.76
C VAL A 67 13.40 7.36 -31.02
N GLN A 68 13.29 8.56 -31.62
CA GLN A 68 12.50 8.78 -32.84
C GLN A 68 13.28 8.54 -34.14
N ALA A 69 14.60 8.33 -34.06
CA ALA A 69 15.48 7.99 -35.19
C ALA A 69 15.57 6.47 -35.42
#